data_AF-T1B8C9-F1
#
_entry.id   AF-T1B8C9-F1
#
_cell.length_a   1.000
_cell.length_b   1.000
_cell.length_c   1.000
_cell.angle_alpha   90.00
_cell.angle_beta   90.00
_cell.angle_gamma   90.00
#
_symmetry.space_group_name_H-M   'P 1'
#
loop_
_entity.id
_entity.type
_entity.pdbx_description
1 polymer ?
#
loop_
_entity_poly.entity_id
_entity_poly.type
_entity_poly.pdbx_seq_one_letter_code
_entity_poly.pdbx_strand_id
1 'polypeptide(L)'
;MSRFQSIEFYQRPTTTYQLLPFRFTPLNERGEYVVTNLAGEHVVLPGDQLRALVRHELPHTSRDYQDLRARHFLYDDSSKSAPDLLALKIRSRYRRLAEFTGLHIFVVTLRCEHSCPYCQVSRQTADTEAFDMSRNTADKALEFVFRSPSPAIKIEFQG
;
A
#
# COMPACT_ATOMS: atom_id res chain seq x y z
N MET A 1 46.46 -9.77 21.77
CA MET A 1 45.20 -10.50 21.47
C MET A 1 44.04 -9.60 21.84
N SER A 2 43.33 -9.00 20.88
CA SER A 2 42.14 -8.23 21.20
C SER A 2 41.03 -9.20 21.59
N ARG A 3 40.71 -9.25 22.89
CA ARG A 3 39.50 -9.95 23.34
C ARG A 3 38.30 -9.12 22.90
N PHE A 4 37.37 -9.75 22.19
CA PHE A 4 36.06 -9.14 21.94
C PHE A 4 35.43 -8.78 23.28
N GLN A 5 34.79 -7.60 23.34
CA GLN A 5 34.12 -7.15 24.55
C GLN A 5 32.79 -7.92 24.73
N SER A 6 32.22 -7.87 25.93
CA SER A 6 30.91 -8.47 26.19
C SER A 6 29.80 -7.71 25.45
N ILE A 7 28.63 -8.32 25.29
CA ILE A 7 27.54 -7.70 24.52
C ILE A 7 27.05 -6.40 25.17
N GLU A 8 27.12 -6.32 26.50
CA GLU A 8 26.78 -5.15 27.29
C GLU A 8 27.67 -3.95 26.95
N PHE A 9 28.95 -4.18 26.58
CA PHE A 9 29.85 -3.12 26.16
C PHE A 9 29.40 -2.46 24.84
N TYR A 10 28.78 -3.24 23.94
CA TYR A 10 28.26 -2.75 22.66
C TYR A 10 26.81 -2.26 22.74
N GLN A 11 26.13 -2.49 23.87
CA GLN A 11 24.82 -1.91 24.13
C GLN A 11 24.98 -0.42 24.38
N ARG A 12 24.65 0.38 23.36
CA ARG A 12 24.60 1.84 23.49
C ARG A 12 23.54 2.23 24.53
N PRO A 13 23.72 3.37 25.22
CA PRO A 13 22.72 3.89 26.14
C PRO A 13 21.35 3.99 25.47
N THR A 14 20.29 3.94 26.28
CA THR A 14 18.91 4.18 25.87
C THR A 14 18.84 5.43 24.99
N THR A 15 18.56 5.23 23.69
CA THR A 15 18.47 6.33 22.73
C THR A 15 17.02 6.74 22.65
N THR A 16 16.70 8.01 22.83
CA THR A 16 15.31 8.43 22.63
C THR A 16 15.00 8.30 21.15
N TYR A 17 14.02 7.46 20.78
CA TYR A 17 13.59 7.36 19.39
C TYR A 17 12.51 8.40 19.09
N GLN A 18 12.38 8.74 17.81
CA GLN A 18 11.32 9.61 17.31
C GLN A 18 10.36 8.81 16.44
N LEU A 19 9.08 9.16 16.51
CA LEU A 19 8.04 8.52 15.73
C LEU A 19 8.02 9.11 14.31
N LEU A 20 7.85 8.23 13.33
CA LEU A 20 7.48 8.62 11.97
C LEU A 20 5.95 8.50 11.82
N PRO A 21 5.33 9.14 10.80
CA PRO A 21 3.88 9.11 10.68
C PRO A 21 3.35 7.69 10.43
N PHE A 22 2.44 7.24 11.31
CA PHE A 22 1.69 6.00 11.17
C PHE A 22 0.24 6.16 11.62
N ARG A 23 -0.60 5.21 11.21
CA ARG A 23 -1.97 5.04 11.67
C ARG A 23 -2.11 3.66 12.28
N PHE A 24 -3.08 3.49 13.17
CA PHE A 24 -3.40 2.19 13.74
C PHE A 24 -4.90 1.97 13.83
N THR A 25 -5.33 0.72 13.78
CA THR A 25 -6.74 0.33 13.89
C THR A 25 -6.82 -1.01 14.63
N PRO A 26 -7.80 -1.20 15.54
CA PRO A 26 -8.01 -2.49 16.18
C PRO A 26 -8.20 -3.59 15.13
N LEU A 27 -7.49 -4.70 15.27
CA LEU A 27 -7.56 -5.84 14.36
C LEU A 27 -8.59 -6.87 14.81
N ASN A 28 -8.66 -7.14 16.11
CA ASN A 28 -9.54 -8.17 16.67
C ASN A 28 -9.80 -7.95 18.16
N GLU A 29 -10.65 -8.80 18.71
CA GLU A 29 -11.08 -8.80 20.13
C GLU A 29 -9.95 -9.16 21.11
N ARG A 30 -8.83 -9.72 20.64
CA ARG A 30 -7.65 -10.04 21.47
C ARG A 30 -6.81 -8.81 21.80
N GLY A 31 -7.21 -7.62 21.33
CA GLY A 31 -6.52 -6.36 21.62
C GLY A 31 -5.29 -6.12 20.76
N GLU A 32 -5.21 -6.78 19.59
CA GLU A 32 -4.16 -6.54 18.58
C GLU A 32 -4.55 -5.37 17.67
N TYR A 33 -3.54 -4.65 17.17
CA TYR A 33 -3.71 -3.51 16.28
C TYR A 33 -2.90 -3.71 15.01
N VAL A 34 -3.49 -3.41 13.86
CA VAL A 34 -2.71 -3.20 12.62
C VAL A 34 -2.21 -1.77 12.64
N VAL A 35 -0.90 -1.61 12.50
CA VAL A 35 -0.22 -0.32 12.42
C VAL A 35 0.35 -0.18 11.01
N THR A 36 0.07 0.93 10.33
CA THR A 36 0.48 1.19 8.95
C THR A 36 1.20 2.53 8.83
N ASN A 37 2.26 2.61 8.03
CA ASN A 37 2.92 3.88 7.73
C ASN A 37 2.49 4.46 6.37
N LEU A 38 3.00 5.64 6.04
CA LEU A 38 2.69 6.33 4.78
C LEU A 38 3.16 5.60 3.51
N ALA A 39 4.16 4.72 3.63
CA ALA A 39 4.70 3.92 2.53
C ALA A 39 3.92 2.60 2.30
N GLY A 40 2.92 2.30 3.12
CA GLY A 40 2.17 1.05 3.03
C GLY A 40 2.85 -0.14 3.72
N GLU A 41 3.90 0.10 4.51
CA GLU A 41 4.40 -0.91 5.45
C GLU A 41 3.36 -1.12 6.54
N HIS A 42 3.30 -2.34 7.07
CA HIS A 42 2.40 -2.69 8.15
C HIS A 42 3.06 -3.63 9.16
N VAL A 43 2.62 -3.54 10.42
CA VAL A 43 2.94 -4.48 11.50
C VAL A 43 1.69 -4.73 12.34
N VAL A 44 1.65 -5.86 13.05
CA VAL A 44 0.61 -6.15 14.05
C VAL A 44 1.25 -6.06 15.42
N LEU A 45 0.69 -5.24 16.31
CA LEU A 45 1.19 -5.06 17.68
C LEU A 45 0.07 -5.33 18.69
N PRO A 46 0.39 -5.98 19.81
CA PRO A 46 -0.45 -5.94 21.00
C PRO A 46 -0.68 -4.50 21.48
N GLY A 47 -1.84 -4.22 22.07
CA GLY A 47 -2.19 -2.86 22.52
C GLY A 47 -1.24 -2.28 23.57
N ASP A 48 -0.60 -3.09 24.41
CA ASP A 48 0.43 -2.67 25.36
C ASP A 48 1.72 -2.23 24.64
N GLN A 49 2.17 -2.98 23.63
CA GLN A 49 3.34 -2.61 22.82
C GLN A 49 3.09 -1.34 22.01
N LEU A 50 1.89 -1.18 21.44
CA LEU A 50 1.49 0.05 20.76
C LEU A 50 1.47 1.25 21.72
N ARG A 51 0.97 1.09 22.95
CA ARG A 51 1.03 2.14 23.98
C ARG A 51 2.46 2.48 24.35
N ALA A 52 3.31 1.47 24.55
CA ALA A 52 4.73 1.68 24.85
C ALA A 52 5.45 2.40 23.70
N LEU A 53 5.11 2.08 22.44
CA LEU A 53 5.62 2.78 21.25
C LEU A 53 5.26 4.27 21.28
N VAL A 54 3.98 4.60 21.45
CA VAL A 54 3.50 6.00 21.42
C VAL A 54 4.05 6.81 22.61
N ARG A 55 4.32 6.15 23.74
CA ARG A 55 4.89 6.77 24.95
C ARG A 55 6.40 6.86 24.97
N HIS A 56 7.10 6.40 23.93
CA HIS A 56 8.57 6.34 23.88
C HIS A 56 9.19 5.39 24.93
N GLU A 57 8.45 4.36 25.35
CA GLU A 57 8.83 3.39 26.38
C GLU A 57 9.20 2.00 25.80
N LEU A 58 9.00 1.78 24.49
CA LEU A 58 9.31 0.51 23.84
C LEU A 58 10.82 0.16 23.94
N PRO A 59 11.20 -1.01 24.49
CA PRO A 59 12.60 -1.38 24.65
C PRO A 59 13.34 -1.58 23.33
N HIS A 60 14.56 -1.04 23.23
CA HIS A 60 15.41 -1.10 22.02
C HIS A 60 15.83 -2.52 21.66
N THR A 61 15.93 -3.38 22.66
CA THR A 61 16.27 -4.79 22.53
C THR A 61 15.08 -5.64 22.10
N SER A 62 13.86 -5.11 22.16
CA SER A 62 12.66 -5.85 21.74
C SER A 62 12.66 -6.08 20.23
N ARG A 63 12.07 -7.21 19.83
CA ARG A 63 11.87 -7.53 18.41
C ARG A 63 11.00 -6.49 17.71
N ASP A 64 9.94 -6.02 18.38
CA ASP A 64 9.00 -5.06 17.83
C ASP A 64 9.68 -3.72 17.53
N TYR A 65 10.56 -3.25 18.42
CA TYR A 65 11.36 -2.05 18.17
C TYR A 65 12.21 -2.16 16.90
N GLN A 66 12.91 -3.29 16.75
CA GLN A 66 13.78 -3.52 15.59
C GLN A 66 12.96 -3.57 14.29
N ASP A 67 11.80 -4.20 14.32
CA ASP A 67 10.90 -4.30 13.16
C ASP A 67 10.30 -2.93 12.78
N LEU A 68 9.84 -2.18 13.78
CA LEU A 68 9.33 -0.81 13.61
C LEU A 68 10.40 0.13 13.05
N ARG A 69 11.65 0.03 13.52
CA ARG A 69 12.77 0.82 13.00
C ARG A 69 13.09 0.45 11.56
N ALA A 70 13.22 -0.85 11.26
CA ALA A 70 13.52 -1.34 9.92
C ALA A 70 12.45 -0.94 8.88
N ARG A 71 11.19 -0.82 9.32
CA ARG A 71 10.05 -0.44 8.48
C ARG A 71 9.72 1.06 8.51
N HIS A 72 10.55 1.88 9.15
CA HIS A 72 10.37 3.34 9.23
C HIS A 72 9.04 3.77 9.90
N PHE A 73 8.68 3.13 11.01
CA PHE A 73 7.66 3.63 11.94
C PHE A 73 8.27 4.51 13.03
N LEU A 74 9.54 4.30 13.33
CA LEU A 74 10.34 5.10 14.24
C LEU A 74 11.76 5.19 13.73
N TYR A 75 12.54 6.10 14.31
CA TYR A 75 13.97 6.17 14.08
C TYR A 75 14.73 6.62 15.33
N ASP A 76 15.98 6.20 15.44
CA ASP A 76 16.88 6.54 16.55
C ASP A 76 18.17 7.18 16.01
N ASP A 77 19.13 7.41 16.91
CA ASP A 77 20.42 7.99 16.54
C ASP A 77 21.23 7.15 15.54
N SER A 78 20.95 5.84 15.44
CA SER A 78 21.58 4.95 14.48
C SER A 78 20.90 4.95 13.10
N SER A 79 19.68 5.48 12.99
CA SER A 79 18.88 5.45 11.77
C SER A 79 18.33 6.84 11.38
N LYS A 80 19.13 7.90 11.53
CA LYS A 80 18.71 9.30 11.26
C LYS A 80 18.27 9.56 9.81
N SER A 81 18.67 8.72 8.86
CA SER A 81 18.22 8.81 7.46
C SER A 81 16.82 8.25 7.22
N ALA A 82 16.17 7.64 8.23
CA ALA A 82 14.85 7.03 8.07
C ALA A 82 13.76 7.97 7.54
N PRO A 83 13.68 9.27 7.93
CA PRO A 83 12.72 10.20 7.33
C PRO A 83 12.90 10.33 5.81
N ASP A 84 14.15 10.48 5.34
CA ASP A 84 14.46 10.60 3.91
C ASP A 84 14.16 9.29 3.17
N LEU A 85 14.53 8.16 3.76
CA LEU A 85 14.22 6.84 3.19
C LEU A 85 12.71 6.60 3.11
N LEU A 86 11.94 7.03 4.12
CA LEU A 86 10.48 6.97 4.08
C LEU A 86 9.92 7.87 2.97
N ALA A 87 10.42 9.10 2.81
CA ALA A 87 10.02 9.99 1.73
C ALA A 87 10.31 9.39 0.34
N LEU A 88 11.46 8.72 0.17
CA LEU A 88 11.80 7.99 -1.06
C LEU A 88 10.84 6.82 -1.34
N LYS A 89 10.48 6.05 -0.31
CA LYS A 89 9.48 4.97 -0.42
C LYS A 89 8.12 5.51 -0.86
N ILE A 90 7.66 6.59 -0.23
CA ILE A 90 6.40 7.27 -0.56
C ILE A 90 6.42 7.75 -2.02
N ARG A 91 7.45 8.49 -2.42
CA ARG A 91 7.60 8.99 -3.79
C ARG A 91 7.55 7.86 -4.82
N SER A 92 8.26 6.77 -4.56
CA SER A 92 8.31 5.61 -5.46
C SER A 92 6.96 4.91 -5.56
N ARG A 93 6.27 4.71 -4.44
CA ARG A 93 4.92 4.10 -4.40
C ARG A 93 3.89 4.93 -5.18
N TYR A 94 3.94 6.24 -5.03
CA TYR A 94 2.98 7.15 -5.66
C TYR A 94 3.41 7.63 -7.05
N ARG A 95 4.55 7.16 -7.59
CA ARG A 95 5.01 7.54 -8.94
C ARG A 95 3.93 7.35 -10.00
N ARG A 96 3.17 6.26 -9.91
CA ARG A 96 2.05 5.95 -10.82
C ARG A 96 0.95 7.01 -10.85
N LEU A 97 0.79 7.82 -9.80
CA LEU A 97 -0.21 8.88 -9.78
C LEU A 97 0.12 9.99 -10.77
N ALA A 98 1.40 10.22 -11.07
CA ALA A 98 1.82 11.18 -12.10
C ALA A 98 1.53 10.69 -13.53
N GLU A 99 1.41 9.37 -13.71
CA GLU A 99 1.16 8.74 -15.02
C GLU A 99 -0.37 8.63 -15.33
N PHE A 100 -1.24 9.02 -14.38
CA PHE A 100 -2.71 8.96 -14.50
C PHE A 100 -3.23 7.59 -15.00
N THR A 101 -4.37 7.54 -15.69
CA THR A 101 -5.05 6.32 -16.10
C THR A 101 -4.29 5.65 -17.25
N GLY A 102 -3.57 4.56 -16.95
CA GLY A 102 -2.95 3.71 -17.98
C GLY A 102 -3.82 2.54 -18.45
N LEU A 103 -4.74 2.07 -17.61
CA LEU A 103 -5.66 0.96 -17.91
C LEU A 103 -7.06 1.49 -18.23
N HIS A 104 -7.53 1.22 -19.43
CA HIS A 104 -8.87 1.54 -19.89
C HIS A 104 -9.62 0.25 -20.19
N ILE A 105 -10.66 -0.03 -19.41
CA ILE A 105 -11.51 -1.21 -19.56
C ILE A 105 -12.78 -0.78 -20.31
N PHE A 106 -13.06 -1.43 -21.43
CA PHE A 106 -14.26 -1.20 -22.22
C PHE A 106 -15.15 -2.43 -22.18
N VAL A 107 -16.35 -2.25 -21.64
CA VAL A 107 -17.44 -3.22 -21.78
C VAL A 107 -18.08 -2.97 -23.15
N VAL A 108 -17.68 -3.76 -24.16
CA VAL A 108 -18.09 -3.54 -25.56
C VAL A 108 -19.48 -4.10 -25.86
N THR A 109 -19.94 -5.04 -25.06
CA THR A 109 -21.29 -5.61 -25.10
C THR A 109 -21.66 -6.14 -23.72
N LEU A 110 -22.96 -6.32 -23.44
CA LEU A 110 -23.44 -7.10 -22.29
C LEU A 110 -24.01 -8.46 -22.70
N ARG A 111 -23.86 -8.82 -23.99
CA ARG A 111 -24.37 -10.07 -24.54
C ARG A 111 -23.44 -11.21 -24.19
N CYS A 112 -23.98 -12.21 -23.51
CA CYS A 112 -23.24 -13.41 -23.14
C CYS A 112 -24.17 -14.62 -23.13
N GLU A 113 -23.82 -15.64 -23.92
CA GLU A 113 -24.57 -16.90 -24.05
C GLU A 113 -24.41 -17.83 -22.83
N HIS A 114 -23.65 -17.42 -21.82
CA HIS A 114 -23.38 -18.20 -20.62
C HIS A 114 -24.03 -17.57 -19.39
N SER A 115 -24.43 -18.42 -18.45
CA SER A 115 -25.04 -18.00 -17.18
C SER A 115 -24.20 -18.47 -16.01
N CYS A 116 -23.05 -17.84 -15.81
CA CYS A 116 -22.17 -18.16 -14.69
C CYS A 116 -22.77 -17.64 -13.38
N PRO A 117 -22.95 -18.48 -12.34
CA PRO A 117 -23.55 -18.06 -11.06
C PRO A 117 -22.67 -17.08 -10.27
N TYR A 118 -21.40 -16.98 -10.62
CA TYR A 118 -20.42 -16.05 -10.06
C TYR A 118 -20.22 -14.79 -10.93
N CYS A 119 -20.98 -14.62 -12.02
CA CYS A 119 -20.87 -13.43 -12.86
C CYS A 119 -21.42 -12.21 -12.12
N GLN A 120 -20.60 -11.17 -11.95
CA GLN A 120 -21.01 -9.90 -11.33
C GLN A 120 -21.93 -9.09 -12.27
N VAL A 121 -21.93 -9.38 -13.57
CA VAL A 121 -22.58 -8.56 -14.60
C VAL A 121 -23.96 -9.14 -14.95
N SER A 122 -24.96 -8.25 -15.03
CA SER A 122 -26.30 -8.60 -15.51
C SER A 122 -26.27 -8.91 -17.00
N ARG A 123 -26.11 -10.19 -17.35
CA ARG A 123 -26.12 -10.66 -18.73
C ARG A 123 -27.41 -10.26 -19.45
N GLN A 124 -27.30 -9.94 -20.73
CA GLN A 124 -28.44 -9.73 -21.62
C GLN A 124 -28.42 -10.79 -22.71
N THR A 125 -29.49 -11.57 -22.82
CA THR A 125 -29.64 -12.64 -23.84
C THR A 125 -30.47 -12.20 -25.05
N ALA A 126 -31.04 -10.99 -25.03
CA ALA A 126 -31.92 -10.52 -26.09
C ALA A 126 -31.14 -9.76 -27.16
N ASP A 127 -31.39 -10.14 -28.42
CA ASP A 127 -30.85 -9.54 -29.64
C ASP A 127 -31.41 -8.12 -29.84
N THR A 128 -30.81 -7.18 -29.14
CA THR A 128 -31.02 -5.75 -29.36
C THR A 128 -29.64 -5.10 -29.41
N GLU A 129 -29.37 -4.37 -30.48
CA GLU A 129 -28.20 -3.47 -30.59
C GLU A 129 -28.12 -2.44 -29.43
N ALA A 130 -29.14 -2.41 -28.56
CA ALA A 130 -29.23 -1.60 -27.36
C ALA A 130 -28.13 -1.88 -26.31
N PHE A 131 -27.50 -3.05 -26.34
CA PHE A 131 -26.49 -3.45 -25.34
C PHE A 131 -25.05 -3.51 -25.89
N ASP A 132 -24.85 -3.12 -27.16
CA ASP A 132 -23.54 -3.04 -27.77
C ASP A 132 -23.02 -1.59 -27.75
N MET A 133 -21.71 -1.44 -27.57
CA MET A 133 -21.06 -0.16 -27.72
C MET A 133 -21.12 0.31 -29.17
N SER A 134 -21.76 1.45 -29.41
CA SER A 134 -21.77 2.07 -30.74
C SER A 134 -20.35 2.47 -31.19
N ARG A 135 -20.10 2.45 -32.51
CA ARG A 135 -18.82 2.91 -33.07
C ARG A 135 -18.48 4.35 -32.67
N ASN A 136 -19.46 5.26 -32.71
CA ASN A 136 -19.30 6.65 -32.28
C ASN A 136 -18.88 6.76 -30.81
N THR A 137 -19.41 5.90 -29.93
CA THR A 137 -18.99 5.83 -28.53
C THR A 137 -17.55 5.32 -28.42
N ALA A 138 -17.21 4.26 -29.16
CA ALA A 138 -15.86 3.69 -29.17
C ALA A 138 -14.82 4.71 -29.64
N ASP A 139 -15.11 5.46 -30.71
CA ASP A 139 -14.21 6.49 -31.25
C ASP A 139 -13.93 7.60 -30.21
N LYS A 140 -14.99 8.12 -29.57
CA LYS A 140 -14.85 9.12 -28.49
C LYS A 140 -14.13 8.57 -27.27
N ALA A 141 -14.34 7.28 -26.95
CA ALA A 141 -13.66 6.63 -25.85
C ALA A 141 -12.16 6.50 -26.13
N LEU A 142 -11.76 6.17 -27.37
CA LEU A 142 -10.36 6.14 -27.79
C LEU A 142 -9.74 7.54 -27.79
N GLU A 143 -10.46 8.57 -28.26
CA GLU A 143 -10.02 9.96 -28.14
C GLU A 143 -9.71 10.31 -26.68
N PHE A 144 -10.56 9.88 -25.74
CA PHE A 144 -10.31 10.07 -24.31
C PHE A 144 -9.11 9.27 -23.79
N VAL A 145 -8.95 8.00 -24.21
CA VAL A 145 -7.79 7.16 -23.86
C VAL A 145 -6.48 7.85 -24.23
N PHE A 146 -6.40 8.39 -25.45
CA PHE A 146 -5.18 9.03 -25.95
C PHE A 146 -4.91 10.41 -25.37
N ARG A 147 -5.81 10.95 -24.53
CA ARG A 147 -5.53 12.13 -23.69
C ARG A 147 -4.79 11.78 -22.40
N SER A 148 -4.66 10.50 -22.06
CA SER A 148 -3.90 10.09 -20.89
C SER A 148 -2.40 10.39 -21.06
N PRO A 149 -1.72 10.95 -20.03
CA PRO A 149 -0.28 11.17 -20.05
C PRO A 149 0.53 9.89 -19.80
N SER A 150 -0.12 8.74 -19.63
CA SER A 150 0.57 7.48 -19.34
C SER A 150 1.47 7.07 -20.51
N PRO A 151 2.74 6.71 -20.27
CA PRO A 151 3.65 6.29 -21.33
C PRO A 151 3.31 4.90 -21.89
N ALA A 152 2.45 4.14 -21.20
CA ALA A 152 2.01 2.80 -21.59
C ALA A 152 0.50 2.67 -21.37
N ILE A 153 -0.25 2.66 -22.48
CA ILE A 153 -1.69 2.48 -22.48
C ILE A 153 -2.03 1.01 -22.65
N LYS A 154 -2.87 0.48 -21.76
CA LYS A 154 -3.50 -0.84 -21.88
C LYS A 154 -5.00 -0.66 -22.07
N ILE A 155 -5.52 -1.20 -23.16
CA ILE A 155 -6.95 -1.31 -23.41
C ILE A 155 -7.36 -2.76 -23.18
N GLU A 156 -8.38 -2.96 -22.35
CA GLU A 156 -8.93 -4.27 -22.06
C GLU A 156 -10.40 -4.31 -22.49
N PHE A 157 -10.73 -5.20 -23.41
CA PHE A 157 -12.10 -5.42 -23.85
C PHE A 157 -12.74 -6.49 -22.97
N GLN A 158 -13.82 -6.10 -22.31
CA GLN A 158 -14.68 -6.94 -21.49
C GLN A 158 -16.12 -6.87 -22.03
N GLY A 159 -17.01 -7.67 -21.46
CA GLY A 159 -18.40 -7.80 -21.90
C GLY A 159 -18.89 -9.23 -21.85
#